data_AF-A0A1J3E4E0-F1
#
_entry.id   AF-A0A1J3E4E0-F1
#
_cell.length_a   1.000
_cell.length_b   1.000
_cell.length_c   1.000
_cell.angle_alpha   90.00
_cell.angle_beta   90.00
_cell.angle_gamma   90.00
#
_symmetry.space_group_name_H-M   'P 1'
#
loop_
_entity.id
_entity.type
_entity.pdbx_description
1 polymer ?
#
loop_
_entity_poly.entity_id
_entity_poly.type
_entity_poly.pdbx_seq_one_letter_code
_entity_poly.pdbx_strand_id
1 'polypeptide(L)'
;RDPNVWENPTEFLPERFLDTKSCDFTGSDYSFLPFGSGRRICVGVALAERMVLYTLATLLHSFDWKVPEGHVVNLEEKFGIVLKLRTPLVALPVPRLSDSNLYL
;
A
#
# COMPACT_ATOMS: atom_id res chain seq x y z
N ARG A 1 9.60 -6.95 9.24
CA ARG A 1 9.83 -6.03 10.37
C ARG A 1 11.09 -6.37 11.18
N ASP A 2 11.96 -7.26 10.69
CA ASP A 2 13.22 -7.58 11.37
C ASP A 2 14.20 -6.40 11.21
N PRO A 3 14.66 -5.77 12.32
CA PRO A 3 15.60 -4.65 12.26
C PRO A 3 16.99 -5.05 11.73
N ASN A 4 17.34 -6.35 11.73
CA ASN A 4 18.60 -6.81 11.14
C ASN A 4 18.57 -6.84 9.61
N VAL A 5 17.37 -6.79 9.02
CA VAL A 5 17.15 -6.86 7.57
C VAL A 5 16.68 -5.51 7.03
N TRP A 6 15.85 -4.80 7.79
CA TRP A 6 15.19 -3.56 7.39
C TRP A 6 15.53 -2.43 8.37
N GLU A 7 16.21 -1.39 7.90
CA GLU A 7 16.36 -0.13 8.65
C GLU A 7 14.99 0.52 8.88
N ASN A 8 14.75 1.02 10.09
CA ASN A 8 13.47 1.60 10.54
C ASN A 8 12.26 0.73 10.14
N PRO A 9 12.20 -0.54 10.59
CA PRO A 9 11.31 -1.56 10.03
C PRO A 9 9.82 -1.34 10.31
N THR A 10 9.48 -0.37 11.16
CA THR A 10 8.12 0.02 11.53
C THR A 10 7.68 1.33 10.89
N GLU A 11 8.59 2.05 10.23
CA GLU A 11 8.28 3.31 9.55
C GLU A 11 7.82 3.06 8.11
N PHE A 12 6.91 3.92 7.63
CA PHE A 12 6.49 3.93 6.24
C PHE A 12 7.50 4.73 5.40
N LEU A 13 8.41 4.04 4.74
CA LEU A 13 9.50 4.62 3.93
C LEU A 13 9.47 4.06 2.48
N PRO A 14 8.60 4.61 1.60
CA PRO A 14 8.49 4.17 0.20
C PRO A 14 9.80 4.25 -0.58
N GLU A 15 10.64 5.24 -0.26
CA GLU A 15 11.89 5.53 -0.96
C GLU A 15 12.87 4.35 -0.90
N ARG A 16 12.73 3.47 0.10
CA ARG A 16 13.56 2.29 0.25
C ARG A 16 13.43 1.29 -0.90
N PHE A 17 12.39 1.42 -1.72
CA PHE A 17 12.10 0.56 -2.87
C PHE A 17 12.50 1.20 -4.22
N LEU A 18 13.06 2.42 -4.23
CA LEU A 18 13.40 3.14 -5.47
C LEU A 18 14.65 2.59 -6.16
N ASP A 19 15.61 2.05 -5.40
CA ASP A 19 16.80 1.43 -5.98
C ASP A 19 16.42 0.06 -6.56
N THR A 20 16.70 -0.19 -7.84
CA THR A 20 16.35 -1.42 -8.58
C THR A 20 16.89 -2.73 -7.99
N LYS A 21 17.76 -2.66 -6.98
CA LYS A 21 18.29 -3.82 -6.24
C LYS A 21 17.55 -4.14 -4.94
N SER A 22 16.63 -3.28 -4.51
CA SER A 22 16.21 -3.22 -3.11
C SER A 22 15.10 -4.20 -2.73
N CYS A 23 14.32 -4.71 -3.68
CA CYS A 23 13.25 -5.65 -3.35
C CYS A 23 12.62 -6.36 -4.55
N ASP A 24 12.61 -7.69 -4.49
CA ASP A 24 11.92 -8.55 -5.45
C ASP A 24 10.75 -9.28 -4.76
N PHE A 25 9.52 -9.08 -5.23
CA PHE A 25 8.35 -9.79 -4.70
C PHE A 25 7.99 -11.07 -5.49
N THR A 26 8.83 -11.52 -6.43
CA THR A 26 8.63 -12.79 -7.16
C THR A 26 8.92 -14.04 -6.30
N GLY A 27 9.32 -13.84 -5.04
CA GLY A 27 9.54 -14.90 -4.06
C GLY A 27 10.97 -15.45 -4.02
N SER A 28 11.92 -14.78 -4.68
CA SER A 28 13.35 -15.11 -4.60
C SER A 28 14.07 -14.37 -3.46
N ASP A 29 13.55 -13.20 -3.08
CA ASP A 29 14.04 -12.40 -1.95
C ASP A 29 13.26 -12.72 -0.66
N TYR A 30 13.94 -13.33 0.30
CA TYR A 30 13.33 -13.73 1.57
C TYR A 30 13.16 -12.57 2.56
N SER A 31 13.74 -11.39 2.27
CA SER A 31 13.49 -10.19 3.06
C SER A 31 12.10 -9.61 2.81
N PHE A 32 11.48 -9.94 1.66
CA PHE A 32 10.21 -9.36 1.21
C PHE A 32 9.32 -10.37 0.48
N LEU A 33 8.34 -10.92 1.21
CA LEU A 33 7.47 -12.01 0.73
C LEU A 33 5.96 -11.67 0.81
N PRO A 34 5.49 -10.55 0.22
CA PRO A 34 4.07 -10.16 0.31
C PRO A 34 3.13 -11.16 -0.38
N PHE A 35 3.64 -11.96 -1.33
CA PHE A 35 2.86 -12.95 -2.09
C PHE A 35 3.28 -14.41 -1.81
N GLY A 36 4.15 -14.63 -0.82
CA GLY A 36 4.78 -15.93 -0.54
C GLY A 36 5.90 -16.26 -1.53
N SER A 37 6.28 -17.54 -1.60
CA SER A 37 7.38 -18.02 -2.46
C SER A 37 7.16 -19.46 -2.96
N GLY A 38 7.97 -19.86 -3.95
CA GLY A 38 8.01 -21.23 -4.47
C GLY A 38 6.70 -21.69 -5.14
N ARG A 39 6.45 -23.01 -5.09
CA ARG A 39 5.30 -23.65 -5.80
C ARG A 39 3.91 -23.19 -5.33
N ARG A 40 3.83 -22.48 -4.19
CA ARG A 40 2.58 -22.01 -3.59
C ARG A 40 2.51 -20.48 -3.53
N ILE A 41 3.35 -19.78 -4.28
CA ILE A 41 3.25 -18.34 -4.47
C ILE A 41 1.86 -17.97 -5.02
N CYS A 42 1.39 -16.78 -4.65
CA CYS A 42 0.11 -16.28 -5.12
C CYS A 42 0.05 -16.26 -6.66
N VAL A 43 -0.87 -17.01 -7.25
CA VAL A 43 -1.09 -17.02 -8.71
C VAL A 43 -1.61 -15.67 -9.25
N GLY A 44 -2.06 -14.78 -8.35
CA GLY A 44 -2.59 -13.46 -8.67
C GLY A 44 -1.59 -12.32 -8.69
N VAL A 45 -0.27 -12.56 -8.54
CA VAL A 45 0.75 -11.48 -8.45
C VAL A 45 0.63 -10.48 -9.60
N ALA A 46 0.60 -10.95 -10.85
CA ALA A 46 0.56 -10.08 -12.03
C ALA A 46 -0.73 -9.25 -12.13
N LEU A 47 -1.84 -9.78 -11.62
CA LEU A 47 -3.12 -9.05 -11.55
C LEU A 47 -3.08 -8.02 -10.42
N ALA A 48 -2.59 -8.40 -9.24
CA ALA A 48 -2.49 -7.51 -8.09
C ALA A 48 -1.59 -6.31 -8.40
N GLU A 49 -0.44 -6.54 -9.02
CA GLU A 49 0.47 -5.46 -9.46
C GLU A 49 -0.25 -4.43 -10.33
N ARG A 50 -0.95 -4.88 -11.38
CA ARG A 50 -1.68 -3.99 -12.30
C ARG A 50 -2.83 -3.26 -11.61
N MET A 51 -3.63 -4.00 -10.84
CA MET A 51 -4.82 -3.46 -10.17
C MET A 51 -4.43 -2.45 -9.09
N VAL A 52 -3.45 -2.77 -8.24
CA VAL A 52 -3.01 -1.88 -7.15
C VAL A 52 -2.43 -0.59 -7.72
N LEU A 53 -1.56 -0.67 -8.73
CA LEU A 53 -0.98 0.51 -9.36
C LEU A 53 -2.06 1.37 -10.02
N TYR A 54 -2.96 0.77 -10.80
CA TYR A 54 -4.04 1.50 -11.46
C TYR A 54 -4.99 2.15 -10.46
N THR A 55 -5.49 1.40 -9.48
CA THR A 55 -6.40 1.93 -8.45
C THR A 55 -5.73 3.04 -7.64
N LEU A 56 -4.48 2.87 -7.21
CA LEU A 56 -3.77 3.92 -6.46
C LEU A 56 -3.57 5.18 -7.31
N ALA A 57 -3.12 5.03 -8.55
CA ALA A 57 -2.94 6.15 -9.47
C ALA A 57 -4.26 6.89 -9.71
N THR A 58 -5.37 6.18 -9.93
CA THR A 58 -6.69 6.79 -10.08
C THR A 58 -7.11 7.55 -8.82
N LEU A 59 -6.97 6.96 -7.62
CA LEU A 59 -7.38 7.63 -6.38
C LEU A 59 -6.55 8.89 -6.10
N LEU A 60 -5.24 8.86 -6.35
CA LEU A 60 -4.35 10.02 -6.20
C LEU A 60 -4.60 11.08 -7.28
N HIS A 61 -4.89 10.66 -8.51
CA HIS A 61 -5.18 11.57 -9.60
C HIS A 61 -6.52 12.29 -9.40
N SER A 62 -7.52 11.59 -8.87
CA SER A 62 -8.89 12.09 -8.74
C SER A 62 -9.15 12.87 -7.44
N PHE A 63 -8.50 12.53 -6.33
CA PHE A 63 -8.89 13.05 -5.02
C PHE A 63 -7.71 13.50 -4.14
N ASP A 64 -7.93 14.62 -3.45
CA ASP A 64 -7.25 14.94 -2.20
C ASP A 64 -8.00 14.29 -1.04
N TRP A 65 -7.27 13.74 -0.08
CA TRP A 65 -7.86 12.99 1.04
C TRP A 65 -7.76 13.77 2.34
N LYS A 66 -8.88 13.88 3.05
CA LYS A 66 -8.93 14.54 4.37
C LYS A 66 -9.46 13.59 5.43
N VAL A 67 -9.05 13.81 6.67
CA VAL A 67 -9.65 13.17 7.84
C VAL A 67 -10.77 14.09 8.34
N PRO A 68 -12.01 13.61 8.49
CA PRO A 68 -13.10 14.43 9.02
C PRO A 68 -12.81 14.94 10.43
N GLU A 69 -13.40 16.08 10.80
CA GLU A 69 -13.22 16.65 12.12
C GLU A 69 -13.62 15.66 13.23
N GLY A 70 -12.85 15.66 14.33
CA GLY A 70 -13.04 14.74 15.45
C GLY A 70 -12.60 13.28 15.20
N HIS A 71 -12.14 12.94 13.99
CA HIS A 71 -11.61 11.61 13.69
C HIS A 71 -10.09 11.58 13.81
N VAL A 72 -9.57 10.49 14.38
CA VAL A 72 -8.13 10.23 14.49
C VAL A 72 -7.82 8.96 13.70
N VAL A 73 -6.79 9.03 12.86
CA VAL A 73 -6.29 7.86 12.14
C VAL A 73 -5.56 6.97 13.13
N ASN A 74 -6.09 5.78 13.39
CA ASN A 74 -5.43 4.75 14.19
C ASN A 74 -4.97 3.61 13.25
N LEU A 75 -3.67 3.35 13.27
CA LEU A 75 -3.02 2.33 12.44
C LEU A 75 -2.80 1.00 13.18
N GLU A 76 -3.37 0.82 14.38
CA GLU A 76 -3.38 -0.45 15.08
C GLU A 76 -3.99 -1.55 14.20
N GLU A 77 -3.39 -2.74 14.28
CA GLU A 77 -3.71 -3.84 13.39
C GLU A 77 -4.54 -4.90 14.11
N LYS A 78 -5.45 -5.54 13.37
CA LYS A 78 -6.10 -6.78 13.77
C LYS A 78 -5.56 -7.91 12.89
N PHE A 79 -4.93 -8.90 13.52
CA PHE A 79 -4.37 -10.05 12.84
C PHE A 79 -5.45 -10.94 12.20
N GLY A 80 -5.15 -11.49 11.03
CA GLY A 80 -6.02 -12.37 10.24
C GLY A 80 -5.31 -12.85 8.98
N ILE A 81 -6.05 -13.45 8.05
CA ILE A 81 -5.51 -13.91 6.75
C ILE A 81 -4.89 -12.75 5.97
N VAL A 82 -5.52 -11.58 6.05
CA VAL A 82 -4.98 -10.31 5.56
C VAL A 82 -4.95 -9.35 6.75
N LEU A 83 -3.89 -8.55 6.84
CA LEU A 83 -3.76 -7.51 7.86
C LEU A 83 -4.83 -6.45 7.66
N LYS A 84 -5.56 -6.12 8.72
CA LYS A 84 -6.62 -5.12 8.69
C LYS A 84 -6.36 -4.09 9.77
N LEU A 85 -6.80 -2.86 9.54
CA LEU A 85 -6.90 -1.88 10.62
C LEU A 85 -7.89 -2.39 11.68
N ARG A 86 -7.51 -2.24 12.94
CA ARG A 86 -8.33 -2.63 14.11
C ARG A 86 -9.60 -1.79 14.16
N THR A 87 -9.48 -0.50 13.87
CA THR A 87 -10.57 0.45 13.72
C THR A 87 -10.68 0.87 12.26
N PRO A 88 -11.87 0.92 11.66
CA PRO A 88 -12.02 1.36 10.27
C PRO A 88 -11.44 2.76 10.04
N LEU A 89 -10.72 2.94 8.93
CA LEU A 89 -10.28 4.26 8.48
C LEU A 89 -11.49 5.03 7.93
N VAL A 90 -11.68 6.25 8.43
CA VAL A 90 -12.65 7.20 7.87
C VAL A 90 -11.86 8.28 7.13
N ALA A 91 -12.11 8.43 5.84
CA ALA A 91 -11.48 9.43 5.00
C ALA A 91 -12.53 10.09 4.09
N LEU A 92 -12.36 11.39 3.85
CA LEU A 92 -13.19 12.19 2.98
C LEU A 92 -12.45 12.45 1.66
N PRO A 93 -12.91 11.88 0.53
CA PRO A 93 -12.37 12.23 -0.78
C PRO A 93 -12.89 13.60 -1.21
N VAL A 94 -11.97 14.49 -1.59
CA VAL A 94 -12.28 15.81 -2.15
C VAL A 94 -11.73 15.83 -3.58
N PRO A 95 -12.51 16.19 -4.61
CA PRO A 95 -11.97 16.33 -5.96
C PRO A 95 -10.73 17.23 -5.96
N ARG A 96 -9.60 16.72 -6.48
CA ARG A 96 -8.31 17.42 -6.50
C ARG A 96 -8.31 18.65 -7.41
N LEU A 97 -9.00 18.55 -8.54
CA LEU A 97 -9.23 19.61 -9.53
C LEU A 97 -10.63 20.21 -9.34
N SER A 98 -10.72 21.54 -9.50
CA SER A 98 -11.96 22.31 -9.34
C SER A 98 -12.94 22.16 -10.50
N ASP A 99 -12.44 21.83 -11.70
CA ASP A 99 -13.25 21.57 -12.89
C ASP A 99 -13.20 20.08 -13.23
N SER A 100 -14.37 19.44 -13.29
CA SER A 100 -14.51 18.01 -13.59
C SER A 100 -14.04 17.65 -15.01
N ASN A 101 -14.01 18.60 -15.94
CA ASN A 101 -13.55 18.34 -17.31
C ASN A 101 -12.03 18.13 -17.38
N LEU A 102 -11.28 18.47 -16.34
CA LEU A 102 -9.82 18.30 -16.30
C LEU A 102 -9.37 16.86 -15.92
N TYR A 103 -10.32 15.96 -15.66
CA TYR A 103 -10.05 14.53 -15.43
C TYR A 103 -10.27 13.66 -16.69
N LEU A 104 -10.68 14.27 -17.80
CA LEU A 104 -10.88 13.61 -19.10
C LEU A 104 -9.56 13.35 -19.82
#